data_AF-X0ZI93-F1
#
_entry.id   AF-X0ZI93-F1
#
_cell.length_a   1.000
_cell.length_b   1.000
_cell.length_c   1.000
_cell.angle_alpha   90.00
_cell.angle_beta   90.00
_cell.angle_gamma   90.00
#
_symmetry.space_group_name_H-M   'P 1'
#
loop_
_entity.id
_entity.type
_entity.pdbx_description
1 polymer ?
#
loop_
_entity_poly.entity_id
_entity_poly.type
_entity_poly.pdbx_seq_one_letter_code
_entity_poly.pdbx_strand_id
1 'polypeptide(L)'
;MTGARAVLSVEDINQRIEQEVTALPQVQESKASVTARDKGLAVALTLVLGPDANVPEVTEAACRVTQETIEQKIGVALVGLPKVQITFSPPEEKPAPTPEGEQEEPRPPLS
;
A
#
# COMPACT_ATOMS: atom_id res chain seq x y z
N MET A 1 32.01 -19.61 -19.38
CA MET A 1 30.67 -19.07 -19.08
C MET A 1 30.83 -17.60 -18.75
N THR A 2 30.37 -16.73 -19.63
CA THR A 2 30.45 -15.27 -19.43
C THR A 2 29.34 -14.88 -18.47
N GLY A 3 29.68 -14.65 -17.20
CA GLY A 3 28.70 -14.26 -16.19
C GLY A 3 28.16 -12.87 -16.51
N ALA A 4 26.89 -12.80 -16.91
CA ALA A 4 26.18 -11.52 -17.00
C ALA A 4 25.95 -11.01 -15.57
N ARG A 5 26.52 -9.84 -15.25
CA ARG A 5 26.28 -9.17 -13.97
C ARG A 5 25.13 -8.19 -14.16
N ALA A 6 23.96 -8.53 -13.62
CA ALA A 6 22.86 -7.58 -13.51
C ALA A 6 23.05 -6.74 -12.24
N VAL A 7 22.87 -5.43 -12.37
CA VAL A 7 22.86 -4.50 -11.24
C VAL A 7 21.40 -4.05 -11.07
N LEU A 8 20.82 -4.35 -9.92
CA LEU A 8 19.51 -3.85 -9.49
C LEU A 8 19.72 -2.68 -8.54
N SER A 9 19.03 -1.57 -8.79
CA SER A 9 19.04 -0.45 -7.86
C SER A 9 18.12 -0.73 -6.67
N VAL A 10 18.36 -0.05 -5.55
CA VAL A 10 17.47 -0.10 -4.38
C VAL A 10 16.07 0.43 -4.73
N GLU A 11 16.00 1.39 -5.65
CA GLU A 11 14.74 1.96 -6.14
C GLU A 11 13.90 0.91 -6.90
N ASP A 12 14.53 0.12 -7.76
CA ASP A 12 13.87 -0.99 -8.46
C ASP A 12 13.32 -2.03 -7.47
N ILE A 13 14.09 -2.32 -6.41
CA ILE A 13 13.67 -3.24 -5.35
C ILE A 13 12.47 -2.68 -4.58
N ASN A 14 12.51 -1.39 -4.20
CA ASN A 14 11.40 -0.72 -3.52
C ASN A 14 10.15 -0.78 -4.38
N GLN A 15 10.25 -0.37 -5.65
CA GLN A 15 9.14 -0.37 -6.58
C GLN A 15 8.55 -1.77 -6.76
N ARG A 16 9.40 -2.80 -6.84
CA ARG A 16 8.94 -4.18 -6.94
C ARG A 16 8.15 -4.63 -5.71
N ILE A 17 8.63 -4.29 -4.51
CA ILE A 17 7.92 -4.60 -3.26
C ILE A 17 6.60 -3.84 -3.20
N GLU A 18 6.60 -2.54 -3.54
CA GLU A 18 5.39 -1.70 -3.55
C GLU A 18 4.32 -2.24 -4.50
N GLN A 19 4.72 -2.68 -5.70
CA GLN A 19 3.78 -3.28 -6.66
C GLN A 19 3.11 -4.54 -6.11
N GLU A 20 3.88 -5.42 -5.49
CA GLU A 20 3.39 -6.71 -4.98
C GLU A 20 2.55 -6.51 -3.71
N VAL A 21 2.93 -5.57 -2.85
CA VAL A 21 2.20 -5.24 -1.62
C VAL A 21 0.91 -4.46 -1.91
N THR A 22 0.92 -3.54 -2.87
CA THR A 22 -0.30 -2.82 -3.31
C THR A 22 -1.31 -3.76 -3.99
N ALA A 23 -0.86 -4.90 -4.52
CA ALA A 23 -1.76 -5.92 -5.06
C ALA A 23 -2.54 -6.68 -3.98
N LEU A 24 -2.19 -6.52 -2.70
CA LEU A 24 -2.92 -7.14 -1.60
C LEU A 24 -4.29 -6.48 -1.41
N PRO A 25 -5.33 -7.25 -1.03
CA PRO A 25 -6.62 -6.69 -0.69
C PRO A 25 -6.47 -5.75 0.53
N GLN A 26 -7.28 -4.69 0.56
CA GLN A 26 -7.35 -3.69 1.65
C GLN A 26 -6.15 -2.72 1.75
N VAL A 27 -5.11 -2.89 0.94
CA VAL A 27 -4.01 -1.91 0.79
C VAL A 27 -4.41 -0.90 -0.28
N GLN A 28 -4.46 0.39 0.10
CA GLN A 28 -4.73 1.48 -0.84
C GLN A 28 -3.45 2.03 -1.44
N GLU A 29 -2.44 2.23 -0.58
CA GLU A 29 -1.10 2.66 -1.00
C GLU A 29 -0.05 1.88 -0.21
N SER A 30 1.10 1.67 -0.82
CA SER A 30 2.26 1.14 -0.13
C SER A 30 3.52 1.89 -0.51
N LYS A 31 4.42 2.04 0.46
CA LYS A 31 5.74 2.62 0.28
C LYS A 31 6.77 1.73 0.94
N ALA A 32 7.76 1.31 0.17
CA ALA A 32 8.85 0.47 0.63
C ALA A 32 10.13 1.28 0.78
N SER A 33 10.91 0.95 1.80
CA SER A 33 12.25 1.48 2.01
C SER A 33 13.18 0.34 2.37
N VAL A 34 14.01 -0.03 1.42
CA VAL A 34 15.08 -1.02 1.59
C VAL A 34 16.39 -0.33 1.95
N THR A 35 17.08 -0.86 2.97
CA THR A 35 18.39 -0.38 3.41
C THR A 35 19.36 -1.55 3.50
N ALA A 36 20.53 -1.42 2.88
CA ALA A 36 21.59 -2.40 3.02
C ALA A 36 22.17 -2.42 4.43
N ARG A 37 22.40 -3.62 4.96
CA ARG A 37 23.01 -3.90 6.27
C ARG A 37 24.14 -4.92 6.09
N ASP A 38 24.98 -5.08 7.11
CA ASP A 38 26.19 -5.92 7.04
C ASP A 38 25.94 -7.38 6.64
N LYS A 39 24.73 -7.91 6.85
CA LYS A 39 24.36 -9.32 6.58
C LYS A 39 23.18 -9.49 5.61
N GLY A 40 22.75 -8.43 4.92
CA GLY A 40 21.61 -8.50 4.01
C GLY A 40 20.84 -7.18 3.92
N LEU A 41 19.53 -7.27 3.71
CA LEU A 41 18.66 -6.11 3.55
C LEU A 41 17.72 -5.95 4.76
N ALA A 42 17.58 -4.73 5.25
CA ALA A 42 16.50 -4.37 6.16
C ALA A 42 15.41 -3.64 5.37
N VAL A 43 14.14 -3.91 5.70
CA VAL A 43 12.99 -3.33 4.99
C VAL A 43 12.06 -2.65 5.98
N ALA A 44 11.63 -1.45 5.60
CA ALA A 44 10.50 -0.77 6.20
C ALA A 44 9.39 -0.61 5.16
N LEU A 45 8.16 -0.92 5.57
CA LEU A 45 6.95 -0.78 4.79
C LEU A 45 6.06 0.24 5.47
N THR A 46 5.53 1.17 4.70
CA THR A 46 4.43 2.05 5.11
C THR A 46 3.22 1.68 4.28
N LEU A 47 2.15 1.27 4.95
CA LEU A 47 0.91 0.85 4.32
C LEU A 47 -0.19 1.85 4.65
N VAL A 48 -0.92 2.28 3.63
CA VAL A 48 -2.15 3.03 3.78
C VAL A 48 -3.30 2.05 3.58
N LEU A 49 -4.09 1.84 4.63
CA LEU A 49 -5.18 0.88 4.65
C LEU A 49 -6.54 1.59 4.72
N GLY A 50 -7.57 0.90 4.22
CA GLY A 50 -8.95 1.33 4.43
C GLY A 50 -9.38 1.26 5.90
N PRO A 51 -10.43 2.01 6.30
CA PRO A 51 -10.90 2.08 7.68
C PRO A 51 -11.38 0.72 8.22
N ASP A 52 -11.84 -0.17 7.34
CA ASP A 52 -12.34 -1.51 7.68
C ASP A 52 -11.30 -2.62 7.46
N ALA A 53 -10.02 -2.26 7.28
CA ALA A 53 -8.97 -3.23 6.98
C ALA A 53 -8.62 -4.11 8.20
N ASN A 54 -8.40 -5.40 7.94
CA ASN A 54 -7.93 -6.33 8.96
C ASN A 54 -6.41 -6.18 9.11
N VAL A 55 -5.99 -5.25 9.99
CA VAL A 55 -4.57 -4.92 10.20
C VAL A 55 -3.67 -6.14 10.41
N PRO A 56 -3.96 -7.07 11.35
CA PRO A 56 -3.11 -8.26 11.54
C PRO A 56 -2.91 -9.07 10.27
N GLU A 57 -3.98 -9.35 9.54
CA GLU A 57 -3.97 -10.19 8.33
C GLU A 57 -3.20 -9.51 7.19
N VAL A 58 -3.47 -8.22 6.95
CA VAL A 58 -2.77 -7.44 5.92
C VAL A 58 -1.29 -7.29 6.24
N THR A 59 -0.94 -7.09 7.51
CA THR A 59 0.45 -6.95 7.94
C THR A 59 1.23 -8.25 7.74
N GLU A 60 0.63 -9.39 8.11
CA GLU A 60 1.24 -10.70 7.90
C GLU A 60 1.43 -10.99 6.40
N ALA A 61 0.41 -10.73 5.58
CA ALA A 61 0.48 -10.88 4.14
C ALA A 61 1.57 -9.99 3.52
N ALA A 62 1.65 -8.72 3.92
CA ALA A 62 2.65 -7.78 3.43
C ALA A 62 4.08 -8.21 3.79
N CYS A 63 4.30 -8.65 5.03
CA CYS A 63 5.58 -9.20 5.47
C CYS A 63 5.99 -10.43 4.63
N ARG A 64 5.04 -11.35 4.41
CA ARG A 64 5.28 -12.57 3.63
C ARG A 64 5.64 -12.28 2.18
N VAL A 65 4.85 -11.43 1.50
CA VAL A 65 5.11 -11.03 0.11
C VAL A 65 6.45 -10.32 -0.03
N THR A 66 6.81 -9.48 0.95
CA THR A 66 8.10 -8.78 0.96
C THR A 66 9.26 -9.75 1.12
N GLN A 67 9.14 -10.71 2.06
CA GLN A 67 10.15 -11.74 2.26
C GLN A 67 10.32 -12.61 1.02
N GLU A 68 9.23 -13.11 0.44
CA GLU A 68 9.26 -13.91 -0.78
C GLU A 68 9.88 -13.12 -1.95
N THR A 69 9.54 -11.83 -2.10
CA THR A 69 10.10 -10.99 -3.16
C THR A 69 11.60 -10.81 -3.00
N ILE A 70 12.09 -10.55 -1.79
CA ILE A 70 13.53 -10.32 -1.56
C ILE A 70 14.34 -11.62 -1.60
N GLU A 71 13.86 -12.67 -0.93
CA GLU A 71 14.62 -13.91 -0.80
C GLU A 71 14.51 -14.78 -2.06
N GLN A 72 13.33 -14.84 -2.70
CA GLN A 72 13.12 -15.71 -3.87
C GLN A 72 13.38 -14.99 -5.20
N LYS A 73 12.88 -13.76 -5.38
CA LYS A 73 12.99 -13.05 -6.67
C LYS A 73 14.33 -12.32 -6.82
N ILE A 74 14.85 -11.75 -5.72
CA ILE A 74 16.11 -10.97 -5.73
C ILE A 74 17.29 -11.84 -5.27
N GLY A 75 17.06 -12.81 -4.39
CA GLY A 75 18.10 -13.74 -3.91
C GLY A 75 18.99 -13.15 -2.83
N VAL A 76 18.47 -12.20 -2.04
CA VAL A 76 19.22 -11.56 -0.92
C VAL A 76 18.52 -11.89 0.40
N ALA A 77 19.30 -12.13 1.45
CA ALA A 77 18.74 -12.42 2.78
C ALA A 77 18.21 -11.14 3.45
N LEU A 78 17.09 -11.28 4.18
CA LEU A 78 16.59 -10.23 5.07
C LEU A 78 17.31 -10.25 6.42
N VAL A 79 17.62 -9.07 6.93
CA VAL A 79 18.18 -8.88 8.28
C VAL A 79 17.04 -8.55 9.23
N GLY A 80 16.39 -9.60 9.72
CA GLY A 80 15.23 -9.52 10.62
C GLY A 80 13.90 -9.36 9.88
N LEU A 81 12.83 -9.17 10.65
CA LEU A 81 11.49 -9.00 10.10
C LEU A 81 11.30 -7.59 9.49
N PRO A 82 10.53 -7.46 8.40
CA PRO A 82 10.13 -6.17 7.87
C PRO A 82 9.42 -5.34 8.95
N LYS A 83 9.77 -4.05 9.05
CA LYS A 83 9.05 -3.11 9.93
C LYS A 83 7.86 -2.54 9.18
N VAL A 84 6.65 -2.78 9.68
CA VAL A 84 5.42 -2.27 9.05
C VAL A 84 4.87 -1.10 9.86
N GLN A 85 4.64 0.02 9.19
CA GLN A 85 3.93 1.18 9.70
C GLN A 85 2.59 1.28 8.98
N ILE A 86 1.51 1.47 9.73
CA ILE A 86 0.17 1.51 9.19
C ILE A 86 -0.40 2.90 9.40
N THR A 87 -0.95 3.44 8.32
CA THR A 87 -1.76 4.66 8.33
C THR A 87 -3.14 4.29 7.80
N PHE A 88 -4.18 4.76 8.46
CA PHE A 88 -5.55 4.61 7.94
C PHE A 88 -5.90 5.82 7.09
N SER A 89 -6.45 5.59 5.90
CA SER A 89 -7.06 6.67 5.13
C SER A 89 -8.27 7.22 5.90
N PRO A 90 -8.54 8.53 5.81
CA PRO A 90 -9.81 9.05 6.29
C PRO A 90 -10.94 8.33 5.54
N PRO A 91 -12.08 8.07 6.20
CA PRO A 91 -13.25 7.54 5.51
C PRO A 91 -13.58 8.53 4.37
N GLU A 92 -13.81 8.02 3.16
CA GLU A 92 -14.34 8.84 2.08
C GLU A 92 -15.64 9.49 2.58
N GLU A 93 -15.60 10.79 2.86
CA GLU A 93 -16.80 11.61 2.91
C GLU A 93 -17.38 11.56 1.50
N LYS A 94 -18.34 10.65 1.32
CA LYS A 94 -19.27 10.69 0.18
C LYS A 94 -19.72 12.15 0.07
N PRO A 95 -19.54 12.84 -1.07
CA PRO A 95 -20.00 14.21 -1.19
C PRO A 95 -21.47 14.22 -0.81
N ALA A 96 -21.82 15.04 0.20
CA ALA A 96 -23.20 15.25 0.59
C ALA A 96 -24.00 15.55 -0.68
N PRO A 97 -25.18 14.94 -0.88
CA PRO A 97 -26.01 15.32 -2.00
C PRO A 97 -26.25 16.83 -1.90
N THR A 98 -25.82 17.56 -2.93
CA THR A 98 -26.20 18.95 -3.14
C THR A 98 -27.72 19.03 -2.92
N PRO A 99 -28.24 19.90 -2.06
CA PRO A 99 -29.68 20.10 -1.98
C PRO A 99 -30.12 20.61 -3.36
N GLU A 100 -30.72 19.71 -4.15
CA GLU A 100 -31.48 20.07 -5.33
C GLU A 100 -32.52 21.10 -4.90
N GLY A 101 -32.57 22.18 -5.68
CA GLY A 101 -33.30 23.38 -5.37
C GLY A 101 -34.74 23.10 -4.96
N GLU A 102 -35.13 23.84 -3.93
CA GLU A 102 -36.50 24.16 -3.55
C GLU A 102 -37.29 24.58 -4.82
N GLN A 103 -37.97 23.63 -5.46
CA GLN A 103 -39.00 23.94 -6.45
C GLN A 103 -40.25 24.38 -5.69
N GLU A 104 -40.35 25.70 -5.59
CA GLU A 104 -41.50 26.48 -5.15
C GLU A 104 -42.82 25.90 -5.71
N GLU A 105 -43.65 25.41 -4.79
CA GLU A 105 -45.02 24.96 -5.01
C GLU A 105 -45.85 26.11 -5.60
N PRO A 106 -46.44 25.99 -6.81
CA PRO A 106 -47.27 27.06 -7.34
C PRO A 106 -48.62 27.04 -6.61
N ARG A 107 -48.82 28.03 -5.72
CA ARG A 107 -50.14 28.32 -5.12
C ARG A 107 -51.14 28.70 -6.23
N PRO A 108 -52.38 28.19 -6.20
CA PRO A 108 -53.38 28.58 -7.20
C PRO A 108 -53.90 30.00 -6.90
N PRO A 109 -54.14 30.86 -7.90
CA PRO A 109 -54.84 32.11 -7.68
C PRO A 109 -56.35 31.87 -7.52
N LEU A 110 -56.87 32.28 -6.36
CA LEU A 110 -58.28 32.59 -6.14
C LEU A 110 -58.56 33.98 -6.73
N SER A 111 -59.43 34.08 -7.75
CA SER A 111 -60.44 35.14 -8.00
C SER A 111 -61.01 35.02 -9.41
#